data_AF-A0A975C0H9-F1
#
_entry.id   AF-A0A975C0H9-F1
#
_cell.length_a   1.000
_cell.length_b   1.000
_cell.length_c   1.000
_cell.angle_alpha   90.00
_cell.angle_beta   90.00
_cell.angle_gamma   90.00
#
_symmetry.space_group_name_H-M   'P 1'
#
loop_
_entity.id
_entity.type
_entity.pdbx_description
1 polymer ?
#
loop_
_entity_poly.entity_id
_entity_poly.type
_entity_poly.pdbx_seq_one_letter_code
_entity_poly.pdbx_strand_id
1 'polypeptide(L)'
;MMLSTSSGDFLVPETVEAEVPSVPPIPHPDEPEYEARRIAFGEWLDAEPQHLIDYERLRRWQIEQNDLAAAAARDGRSFTVTRDGLE
;
A
#
# COMPACT_ATOMS: atom_id res chain seq x y z
N MET A 1 0.72 -0.80 -11.11
CA MET A 1 -0.14 -0.34 -9.99
C MET A 1 -0.07 1.17 -9.89
N MET A 2 -1.11 1.83 -9.36
CA MET A 2 -1.08 3.25 -9.02
C MET A 2 -1.11 3.41 -7.50
N LEU A 3 -0.20 4.21 -6.96
CA LEU A 3 -0.12 4.54 -5.53
C LEU A 3 -0.74 5.92 -5.32
N SER A 4 -1.87 5.96 -4.60
CA SER A 4 -2.48 7.21 -4.17
C SER A 4 -1.84 7.70 -2.88
N THR A 5 -1.38 8.94 -2.87
CA THR A 5 -0.84 9.62 -1.69
C THR A 5 -1.60 10.93 -1.45
N SER A 6 -1.36 11.56 -0.30
CA SER A 6 -1.87 12.90 0.00
C SER A 6 -1.43 13.99 -0.99
N SER A 7 -0.35 13.76 -1.75
CA SER A 7 0.19 14.69 -2.75
C SER A 7 -0.21 14.35 -4.19
N GLY A 8 -1.02 13.31 -4.39
CA GLY A 8 -1.50 12.86 -5.70
C GLY A 8 -1.24 11.38 -5.96
N ASP A 9 -1.56 10.98 -7.19
CA ASP A 9 -1.42 9.60 -7.68
C ASP A 9 -0.11 9.41 -8.45
N PHE A 10 0.64 8.36 -8.12
CA PHE A 10 1.94 8.06 -8.71
C PHE A 10 1.96 6.65 -9.29
N LEU A 11 2.55 6.50 -10.48
CA LEU A 11 2.78 5.19 -11.07
C LEU A 11 3.88 4.48 -10.26
N VAL A 12 3.59 3.26 -9.81
CA VAL A 12 4.60 2.39 -9.18
C VAL A 12 5.45 1.76 -10.28
N PRO A 13 6.79 1.94 -10.30
CA PRO A 13 7.66 1.27 -11.26
C PRO A 13 7.56 -0.25 -11.14
N GLU A 14 7.65 -0.99 -12.26
CA GLU A 14 7.55 -2.46 -12.28
C GLU A 14 8.60 -3.12 -11.36
N THR A 15 9.79 -2.52 -11.26
CA THR A 15 10.85 -3.01 -10.37
C THR A 15 10.49 -2.90 -8.90
N VAL A 16 9.68 -1.91 -8.53
CA VAL A 16 9.18 -1.74 -7.15
C VAL A 16 7.96 -2.63 -6.94
N GLU A 17 7.04 -2.69 -7.90
CA GLU A 17 5.86 -3.55 -7.83
C GLU A 17 6.21 -5.02 -7.57
N ALA A 18 7.31 -5.51 -8.15
CA ALA A 18 7.79 -6.88 -7.92
C ALA A 18 8.30 -7.14 -6.49
N GLU A 19 8.67 -6.10 -5.73
CA GLU A 19 9.15 -6.22 -4.35
C GLU A 19 8.04 -5.98 -3.30
N VAL A 20 6.93 -5.36 -3.71
CA VAL A 20 5.79 -5.06 -2.83
C VAL A 20 5.04 -6.35 -2.50
N PRO A 21 4.71 -6.60 -1.21
CA PRO A 21 3.95 -7.79 -0.83
C PRO A 21 2.58 -7.86 -1.51
N SER A 22 2.22 -9.05 -1.99
CA SER A 22 0.92 -9.30 -2.63
C SER A 22 -0.16 -9.49 -1.57
N VAL A 23 -0.84 -8.40 -1.21
CA VAL A 23 -1.90 -8.38 -0.21
C VAL A 23 -3.25 -8.20 -0.90
N PRO A 24 -4.32 -8.92 -0.50
CA PRO A 24 -5.66 -8.67 -1.00
C PRO A 24 -6.11 -7.22 -0.73
N PRO A 25 -7.02 -6.67 -1.54
CA PRO A 25 -7.49 -5.29 -1.35
C PRO A 25 -8.18 -5.12 0.00
N ILE A 26 -7.81 -4.05 0.73
CA ILE A 26 -8.44 -3.69 2.00
C ILE A 26 -9.90 -3.32 1.74
N PRO A 27 -10.88 -3.97 2.40
CA PRO A 27 -12.29 -3.69 2.20
C PRO A 27 -12.66 -2.30 2.73
N HIS A 28 -13.39 -1.52 1.92
CA HIS A 28 -13.88 -0.19 2.28
C HIS A 28 -15.37 -0.22 2.63
N PRO A 29 -15.84 0.50 3.67
CA PRO A 29 -17.24 0.45 4.12
C PRO A 29 -18.27 0.87 3.07
N ASP A 30 -17.87 1.69 2.10
CA ASP A 30 -18.72 2.16 1.01
C ASP A 30 -18.77 1.19 -0.21
N GLU A 31 -18.00 0.11 -0.19
CA GLU A 31 -18.00 -0.90 -1.26
C GLU A 31 -19.17 -1.89 -1.10
N PRO A 32 -19.72 -2.41 -2.22
CA PRO A 32 -20.67 -3.51 -2.16
C PRO A 32 -20.02 -4.73 -1.47
N GLU A 33 -20.85 -5.48 -0.74
CA GLU A 33 -20.41 -6.70 -0.05
C GLU A 33 -19.31 -6.47 0.99
N TYR A 34 -19.18 -5.24 1.52
CA TYR A 34 -18.17 -4.87 2.52
C TYR A 34 -18.06 -5.90 3.66
N GLU A 35 -19.17 -6.35 4.22
CA GLU A 35 -19.15 -7.29 5.34
C GLU A 35 -18.53 -8.64 4.95
N ALA A 36 -18.87 -9.18 3.78
CA ALA A 36 -18.29 -10.42 3.28
C ALA A 36 -16.80 -10.26 2.97
N ARG A 37 -16.40 -9.13 2.36
CA ARG A 37 -14.99 -8.83 2.04
C ARG A 37 -14.15 -8.60 3.30
N ARG A 38 -14.72 -7.97 4.33
CA ARG A 38 -14.11 -7.80 5.66
C ARG A 38 -13.85 -9.14 6.33
N ILE A 39 -14.81 -10.06 6.28
CA ILE A 39 -14.63 -11.40 6.82
C ILE A 39 -13.53 -12.14 6.06
N ALA A 40 -13.60 -12.18 4.73
CA ALA A 40 -12.61 -12.87 3.90
C ALA A 40 -11.18 -12.31 4.09
N PHE A 41 -11.05 -10.98 4.24
CA PHE A 41 -9.76 -10.34 4.53
C PHE A 41 -9.23 -10.74 5.92
N GLY A 42 -10.10 -10.81 6.93
CA GLY A 42 -9.76 -11.32 8.26
C GLY A 42 -9.31 -12.78 8.22
N GLU A 43 -10.06 -13.64 7.53
CA GLU A 43 -9.69 -15.05 7.34
C GLU A 43 -8.35 -15.20 6.62
N TRP A 44 -8.05 -14.34 5.65
CA TRP A 44 -6.74 -14.31 5.00
C TRP A 44 -5.63 -13.92 6.00
N LEU A 45 -5.81 -12.88 6.82
CA LEU A 45 -4.84 -12.49 7.83
C LEU A 45 -4.57 -13.62 8.84
N ASP A 46 -5.61 -14.35 9.24
CA ASP A 46 -5.52 -15.43 10.23
C ASP A 46 -4.99 -16.74 9.65
N ALA A 47 -5.04 -16.94 8.32
CA ALA A 47 -4.63 -18.18 7.67
C ALA A 47 -3.14 -18.49 7.86
N GLU A 48 -2.27 -17.48 7.78
CA GLU A 48 -0.82 -17.65 7.92
C GLU A 48 -0.18 -16.41 8.58
N PRO A 49 0.75 -16.56 9.54
CA PRO A 49 1.43 -15.40 10.16
C PRO A 49 2.12 -14.49 9.14
N GLN A 50 2.57 -15.05 8.02
CA GLN A 50 3.19 -14.30 6.93
C GLN A 50 2.25 -13.26 6.32
N HIS A 51 0.94 -13.51 6.27
CA HIS A 51 -0.03 -12.57 5.71
C HIS A 51 -0.13 -11.28 6.52
N LEU A 52 -0.10 -11.37 7.86
CA LEU A 52 -0.03 -10.20 8.72
C LEU A 52 1.28 -9.42 8.52
N ILE A 53 2.40 -10.13 8.36
CA ILE A 53 3.71 -9.51 8.09
C ILE A 53 3.69 -8.77 6.75
N ASP A 54 3.16 -9.40 5.71
CA ASP A 54 3.06 -8.83 4.36
C ASP A 54 2.12 -7.62 4.34
N TYR A 55 0.98 -7.70 5.03
CA TYR A 55 0.07 -6.57 5.22
C TYR A 55 0.75 -5.39 5.91
N GLU A 56 1.43 -5.62 7.03
CA GLU A 56 2.12 -4.57 7.77
C GLU A 56 3.29 -3.97 6.99
N ARG A 57 4.02 -4.79 6.23
CA ARG A 57 5.11 -4.34 5.35
C ARG A 57 4.58 -3.46 4.21
N LEU A 58 3.49 -3.87 3.56
CA LEU A 58 2.81 -3.05 2.55
C LEU A 58 2.33 -1.71 3.16
N ARG A 59 1.70 -1.77 4.34
CA ARG A 59 1.18 -0.59 5.03
C ARG A 59 2.29 0.40 5.39
N ARG A 60 3.43 -0.09 5.90
CA ARG A 60 4.59 0.76 6.23
C ARG A 60 5.19 1.40 5.01
N TRP A 61 5.39 0.64 3.93
CA TRP A 61 5.84 1.19 2.66
C TRP A 61 4.91 2.29 2.14
N GLN A 62 3.59 2.09 2.15
CA GLN A 62 2.64 3.11 1.71
C GLN A 62 2.74 4.42 2.52
N ILE A 63 2.95 4.31 3.84
CA ILE A 63 3.14 5.48 4.72
C ILE A 63 4.43 6.22 4.36
N GLU A 64 5.55 5.49 4.23
CA GLU A 64 6.84 6.08 3.85
C GLU A 64 6.76 6.80 2.51
N GLN A 65 6.15 6.16 1.50
CA GLN A 65 5.97 6.77 0.19
C GLN A 65 5.06 8.00 0.23
N ASN A 66 4.04 8.02 1.08
CA ASN A 66 3.21 9.21 1.28
C ASN A 66 4.01 10.37 1.88
N ASP A 67 4.87 10.09 2.85
CA ASP A 67 5.71 11.10 3.50
C ASP A 67 6.79 11.64 2.53
N LEU A 68 7.41 10.77 1.74
CA LEU A 68 8.34 11.14 0.68
C LEU A 68 7.67 11.97 -0.41
N ALA A 69 6.45 11.60 -0.84
CA ALA A 69 5.67 12.36 -1.81
C ALA A 69 5.34 13.77 -1.27
N ALA A 70 4.91 13.85 -0.01
CA ALA A 70 4.63 15.11 0.67
C ALA A 70 5.89 15.99 0.80
N ALA A 71 7.04 15.41 1.11
CA ALA A 71 8.30 16.14 1.17
C ALA A 71 8.72 16.68 -0.21
N ALA A 72 8.65 15.86 -1.25
CA ALA A 72 8.95 16.28 -2.62
C ALA A 72 8.03 17.41 -3.09
N ALA A 73 6.73 17.31 -2.81
CA ALA A 73 5.75 18.36 -3.13
C ALA A 73 6.05 19.68 -2.41
N ARG A 74 6.42 19.62 -1.12
CA ARG A 74 6.83 20.81 -0.33
C ARG A 74 8.09 21.47 -0.89
N ASP A 75 9.02 20.69 -1.41
CA ASP A 75 10.27 21.18 -2.01
C ASP A 75 10.11 21.62 -3.48
N GLY A 76 8.91 21.47 -4.07
CA GLY A 76 8.68 21.75 -5.49
C GLY A 76 9.42 20.80 -6.43
N ARG A 77 9.73 19.57 -5.98
CA ARG A 77 10.42 18.53 -6.74
C ARG A 77 9.45 17.45 -7.21
N SER A 78 9.77 16.81 -8.33
CA SER A 78 9.04 15.62 -8.78
C SER A 78 9.31 14.45 -7.84
N PHE A 79 8.26 13.70 -7.51
CA PHE A 79 8.34 12.46 -6.76
C PHE A 79 8.29 11.25 -7.70
N THR A 80 9.04 10.21 -7.37
CA THR A 80 8.99 8.90 -8.02
C THR A 80 8.94 7.86 -6.93
N VAL A 81 8.02 6.91 -7.05
CA VAL A 81 7.84 5.84 -6.05
C VAL A 81 9.09 4.98 -6.00
N THR A 82 9.56 4.68 -4.79
CA THR A 82 10.75 3.89 -4.52
C THR A 82 10.41 2.66 -3.66
N ARG A 83 11.44 1.86 -3.37
CA ARG A 83 11.36 0.73 -2.44
C ARG A 83 11.55 1.12 -0.96
N ASP A 84 11.76 2.40 -0.67
CA ASP A 84 11.98 2.88 0.70
C ASP A 84 10.78 2.51 1.58
N GLY A 85 11.04 1.84 2.71
CA GLY A 85 10.01 1.31 3.61
C GLY A 85 9.61 -0.16 3.35
N LEU A 86 10.24 -0.84 2.38
CA LEU A 86 10.08 -2.30 2.16
C LEU A 86 11.07 -3.16 2.95
N GLU A 87 11.89 -2.60 3.84
CA GLU A 87 12.86 -3.36 4.65
C GLU A 87 12.27 -4.12 5.84
#